data_AF-A0A6I5CIF1-F1
#
_entry.id   AF-A0A6I5CIF1-F1
#
_cell.length_a   1.000
_cell.length_b   1.000
_cell.length_c   1.000
_cell.angle_alpha   90.00
_cell.angle_beta   90.00
_cell.angle_gamma   90.00
#
_symmetry.space_group_name_H-M   'P 1'
#
loop_
_entity.id
_entity.type
_entity.pdbx_description
1 polymer ?
#
loop_
_entity_poly.entity_id
_entity_poly.type
_entity_poly.pdbx_seq_one_letter_code
_entity_poly.pdbx_strand_id
1 'polypeptide(L)' 'MSEIRHQPVAPTSTQSRAGGDVIDRHRHDDHQLIYVSSGVLAIRTEHGSWIAPNDRALWIPAHTW' A
#
# COMPACT_ATOMS: atom_id res chain seq x y z
N MET A 1 -18.07 -0.46 9.04
CA MET A 1 -17.07 0.06 8.08
C MET A 1 -15.71 -0.34 8.63
N SER A 2 -14.80 -0.90 7.81
CA SER A 2 -13.48 -1.33 8.30
C SER A 2 -12.71 -0.12 8.86
N GLU A 3 -12.21 -0.22 10.10
CA GLU A 3 -11.44 0.83 10.75
C GLU A 3 -10.13 1.09 10.02
N ILE A 4 -9.72 2.35 9.96
CA ILE A 4 -8.41 2.75 9.43
C ILE A 4 -7.41 2.67 10.59
N ARG A 5 -6.47 1.73 10.52
CA ARG A 5 -5.44 1.58 11.53
C ARG A 5 -4.39 2.69 11.38
N HIS A 6 -3.97 3.31 12.49
CA HIS A 6 -2.80 4.21 12.48
C HIS A 6 -1.54 3.41 12.83
N GLN A 7 -0.55 3.46 11.95
CA GLN A 7 0.78 2.88 12.15
C GLN A 7 1.81 3.99 11.90
N PRO A 8 2.38 4.64 12.94
CA PRO A 8 3.16 5.87 12.73
C PRO A 8 4.29 5.74 11.71
N VAL A 9 4.98 4.60 11.69
CA VAL A 9 6.17 4.36 10.85
C VAL A 9 5.80 3.50 9.64
N ALA A 10 6.24 3.90 8.45
CA ALA A 10 6.12 3.09 7.24
C ALA A 10 7.21 1.99 7.23
N PRO A 11 6.86 0.70 7.16
CA PRO A 11 7.85 -0.37 7.17
C PRO A 11 8.63 -0.42 5.85
N THR A 12 9.94 -0.67 5.93
CA THR A 12 10.76 -1.07 4.78
C THR A 12 10.98 -2.58 4.83
N SER A 13 10.20 -3.32 4.04
CA SER A 13 10.30 -4.78 3.99
C SER A 13 9.84 -5.33 2.63
N THR A 14 10.26 -6.55 2.31
CA THR A 14 9.80 -7.29 1.13
C THR A 14 8.98 -8.48 1.58
N GLN A 15 7.82 -8.70 0.95
CA GLN A 15 6.90 -9.78 1.30
C GLN A 15 6.33 -10.43 0.04
N SER A 16 6.22 -11.76 0.04
CA SER A 16 5.43 -12.48 -0.96
C SER A 16 3.98 -12.56 -0.47
N ARG A 17 3.02 -12.32 -1.36
CA ARG A 17 1.58 -12.31 -1.08
C ARG A 17 0.86 -13.20 -2.08
N ALA A 18 -0.12 -13.94 -1.61
CA ALA A 18 -0.95 -14.78 -2.46
C ALA A 18 -1.98 -13.93 -3.22
N GLY A 19 -2.47 -14.43 -4.35
CA GLY A 19 -3.53 -13.78 -5.10
C GLY A 19 -4.80 -13.67 -4.25
N GLY A 20 -5.31 -12.45 -4.09
CA GLY A 20 -6.49 -12.17 -3.25
C GLY A 20 -6.17 -11.77 -1.80
N ASP A 21 -4.90 -11.80 -1.38
CA ASP A 21 -4.50 -11.25 -0.09
C ASP A 21 -4.85 -9.75 0.00
N VAL A 22 -5.42 -9.34 1.14
CA VAL A 22 -5.77 -7.96 1.43
C VAL A 22 -4.95 -7.45 2.61
N ILE A 23 -4.39 -6.26 2.45
CA ILE A 23 -3.79 -5.51 3.55
C ILE A 23 -4.87 -4.56 4.07
N ASP A 24 -5.23 -4.70 5.35
CA ASP A 24 -6.23 -3.82 5.97
C ASP A 24 -5.82 -2.36 5.87
N ARG A 25 -6.81 -1.47 5.74
CA ARG A 25 -6.63 -0.02 5.62
C ARG A 25 -5.80 0.53 6.76
N HIS A 26 -4.79 1.31 6.43
CA HIS A 26 -3.92 1.92 7.42
C HIS A 26 -3.22 3.13 6.85
N ARG A 27 -2.81 4.04 7.74
CA ARG A 27 -2.01 5.20 7.40
C ARG A 27 -0.74 5.28 8.24
N HIS A 28 0.25 5.97 7.69
CA HIS A 28 1.52 6.29 8.33
C HIS A 28 1.70 7.79 8.52
N ASP A 29 2.60 8.19 9.41
CA ASP A 29 3.08 9.58 9.50
C ASP A 29 4.23 9.82 8.51
N ASP A 30 4.87 8.74 8.05
CA ASP A 30 5.85 8.74 6.98
C ASP A 30 5.20 8.61 5.59
N HIS A 31 5.90 9.10 4.57
CA HIS A 31 5.62 8.71 3.18
C HIS A 31 6.06 7.25 2.95
N GLN A 32 5.32 6.52 2.12
CA GLN A 32 5.64 5.13 1.79
C GLN A 32 5.89 4.96 0.28
N LEU A 33 6.92 4.20 -0.08
CA LEU A 33 7.15 3.75 -1.44
C LEU A 33 6.81 2.27 -1.55
N ILE A 34 5.93 1.92 -2.49
CA ILE A 34 5.54 0.54 -2.80
C ILE A 34 6.11 0.17 -4.15
N TYR A 35 6.83 -0.95 -4.24
CA TYR A 35 7.34 -1.50 -5.49
C TYR A 35 6.90 -2.96 -5.62
N VAL A 36 6.32 -3.30 -6.78
CA VAL A 36 5.88 -4.66 -7.08
C VAL A 36 6.99 -5.33 -7.90
N SER A 37 7.71 -6.29 -7.32
CA SER A 37 8.78 -6.99 -8.04
C SER A 37 8.24 -8.08 -8.98
N SER A 38 7.06 -8.63 -8.69
CA SER A 38 6.38 -9.65 -9.48
C SER A 38 4.87 -9.62 -9.24
N GLY A 39 4.08 -9.88 -10.28
CA GLY A 39 2.62 -9.86 -10.21
C GLY A 39 2.03 -8.46 -10.34
N VAL A 40 0.93 -8.21 -9.63
CA VAL A 40 0.17 -6.96 -9.68
C VAL A 40 -0.43 -6.65 -8.31
N LEU A 41 -0.49 -5.37 -7.95
CA LEU A 41 -1.18 -4.90 -6.74
C LEU A 41 -2.32 -3.94 -7.11
N ALA A 42 -3.49 -4.15 -6.52
CA ALA A 42 -4.56 -3.15 -6.53
C ALA A 42 -4.48 -2.33 -5.24
N ILE A 43 -4.37 -1.01 -5.38
CA ILE A 43 -4.15 -0.08 -4.27
C ILE A 43 -5.33 0.87 -4.25
N ARG A 44 -5.93 1.03 -3.07
CA ARG A 44 -7.06 1.92 -2.86
C ARG A 44 -6.75 2.85 -1.70
N THR A 45 -6.98 4.13 -1.93
CA THR A 45 -6.91 5.16 -0.90
C THR A 45 -8.15 6.03 -0.89
N GLU A 46 -8.21 7.04 -0.01
CA GLU A 46 -9.25 8.07 -0.05
C GLU A 46 -9.25 8.88 -1.35
N HIS A 47 -8.11 8.93 -2.05
CA HIS A 47 -7.94 9.72 -3.26
C HIS A 47 -8.28 8.96 -4.55
N GLY A 48 -8.47 7.63 -4.47
CA GLY A 48 -8.82 6.83 -5.64
C GLY A 48 -8.35 5.39 -5.58
N SER A 49 -8.21 4.76 -6.74
CA SER A 49 -7.71 3.40 -6.88
C SER A 49 -6.81 3.26 -8.09
N TRP A 50 -5.72 2.51 -7.93
CA TRP A 50 -4.69 2.30 -8.94
C TRP A 50 -4.33 0.83 -9.02
N ILE A 51 -3.86 0.42 -10.20
CA ILE A 51 -3.27 -0.89 -10.43
C ILE A 51 -1.78 -0.71 -10.68
N ALA A 52 -0.96 -1.40 -9.91
CA ALA A 52 0.49 -1.36 -9.94
C ALA A 52 1.06 -2.65 -10.55
N PRO A 53 1.47 -2.66 -11.84
CA PRO A 53 2.27 -3.72 -12.43
C PRO A 53 3.74 -3.67 -11.96
N ASN A 54 4.53 -4.66 -12.37
CA ASN A 54 5.91 -4.85 -11.91
C ASN A 54 6.97 -3.93 -12.52
N ASP A 55 6.57 -2.95 -13.32
CA ASP A 55 7.44 -1.95 -13.95
C ASP A 55 7.27 -0.55 -13.32
N ARG A 56 6.51 -0.44 -12.22
CA ARG A 56 6.20 0.82 -11.54
C ARG A 56 6.38 0.71 -10.03
N ALA A 57 6.72 1.85 -9.43
CA ALA A 57 6.61 2.06 -8.00
C ALA A 57 5.54 3.12 -7.73
N LEU A 58 4.88 3.06 -6.56
CA LEU A 58 3.92 4.05 -6.11
C LEU A 58 4.45 4.77 -4.89
N TRP A 59 4.35 6.08 -4.92
CA TRP A 59 4.56 6.94 -3.77
C TRP A 59 3.22 7.22 -3.10
N ILE A 60 3.09 6.81 -1.85
CA ILE A 60 1.94 7.06 -0.99
C ILE A 60 2.31 8.19 -0.02
N PRO A 61 1.63 9.35 -0.09
CA PRO A 61 1.88 10.43 0.85
C PRO A 61 1.58 10.05 2.30
N ALA A 62 2.27 10.67 3.25
CA ALA A 62 1.95 10.55 4.66
C ALA A 62 0.48 10.89 4.91
N HIS A 63 -0.11 10.23 5.90
CA HIS A 63 -1.49 10.38 6.34
C HIS A 63 -2.57 9.94 5.33
N THR A 64 -2.17 9.34 4.20
CA THR A 64 -3.08 8.64 3.25
C THR A 64 -3.39 7.23 3.76
N TRP A 65 -4.62 6.73 3.62
CA TRP A 65 -5.03 5.40 4.12
C TRP A 65 -5.47 4.40 3.05
#